data_AF-A0A917FEQ0-F1
#
_entry.id   AF-A0A917FEQ0-F1
#
_cell.length_a   1.000
_cell.length_b   1.000
_cell.length_c   1.000
_cell.angle_alpha   90.00
_cell.angle_beta   90.00
_cell.angle_gamma   90.00
#
_symmetry.space_group_name_H-M   'P 1'
#
loop_
_entity.id
_entity.type
_entity.pdbx_description
1 polymer ?
#
loop_
_entity_poly.entity_id
_entity_poly.type
_entity_poly.pdbx_seq_one_letter_code
_entity_poly.pdbx_strand_id
1 'polypeptide(L)'
;MANFKNLLNIQQCITEKREDIEIIKQKRRVLFNNVAANEDEIIALHYEIEFKKLELLHIKREQITVLRDSSDVYDRTIYLQQLGRLQNVNEKCISILVKRLFEEGYGMELKKRGFIPEHRPEKPANQMKVI
;
A
#
# COMPACT_ATOMS: atom_id res chain seq x y z
N MET A 1 -16.73 -14.31 -17.10
CA MET A 1 -15.40 -14.19 -17.76
C MET A 1 -14.62 -12.93 -17.39
N ALA A 2 -15.25 -11.74 -17.25
CA ALA A 2 -14.54 -10.50 -16.91
C ALA A 2 -13.75 -10.56 -15.58
N ASN A 3 -14.35 -11.08 -14.50
CA ASN A 3 -13.68 -11.17 -13.20
C ASN A 3 -12.46 -12.10 -13.22
N PHE A 4 -12.47 -13.17 -14.01
CA PHE A 4 -11.34 -14.09 -14.13
C PHE A 4 -10.13 -13.41 -14.79
N LYS A 5 -10.35 -12.66 -15.89
CA LYS A 5 -9.30 -11.88 -16.54
C LYS A 5 -8.73 -10.82 -15.60
N ASN A 6 -9.60 -10.13 -14.84
CA ASN A 6 -9.17 -9.14 -13.86
C ASN A 6 -8.32 -9.77 -12.75
N LEU A 7 -8.74 -10.92 -12.20
CA LEU A 7 -7.97 -11.64 -11.18
C LEU A 7 -6.62 -12.12 -11.70
N LEU A 8 -6.54 -12.55 -12.96
CA LEU A 8 -5.27 -12.93 -13.60
C LEU A 8 -4.33 -11.73 -13.74
N ASN A 9 -4.83 -10.59 -14.21
CA ASN A 9 -4.06 -9.35 -14.31
C ASN A 9 -3.56 -8.88 -12.93
N ILE A 10 -4.44 -8.90 -11.93
CA ILE A 10 -4.09 -8.55 -10.54
C ILE A 10 -3.02 -9.51 -10.01
N GLN A 11 -3.14 -10.80 -10.29
CA GLN A 11 -2.16 -11.80 -9.87
C GLN A 11 -0.79 -11.56 -10.52
N GLN A 12 -0.76 -11.21 -11.81
CA GLN A 12 0.47 -10.83 -12.49
C GLN A 12 1.11 -9.59 -11.83
N CYS A 13 0.33 -8.54 -11.59
CA CYS A 13 0.80 -7.32 -10.91
C CYS A 13 1.35 -7.63 -9.50
N ILE A 14 0.71 -8.53 -8.75
CA ILE A 14 1.18 -8.99 -7.43
C ILE A 14 2.54 -9.67 -7.55
N THR A 15 2.72 -10.53 -8.55
CA THR A 15 3.97 -11.26 -8.77
C THR A 15 5.09 -10.30 -9.13
N GLU A 16 4.88 -9.43 -10.12
CA GLU A 16 5.86 -8.42 -10.54
C GLU A 16 6.28 -7.51 -9.37
N LYS A 17 5.32 -7.05 -8.56
CA LYS A 17 5.63 -6.23 -7.37
C LYS A 17 6.40 -6.97 -6.29
N ARG A 18 6.19 -8.29 -6.14
CA ARG A 18 7.00 -9.10 -5.21
C ARG A 18 8.42 -9.24 -5.71
N GLU A 19 8.60 -9.44 -7.00
CA GLU A 19 9.92 -9.51 -7.63
C GLU A 19 10.67 -8.19 -7.49
N ASP A 20 10.03 -7.06 -7.76
CA ASP A 20 10.58 -5.72 -7.52
C ASP A 20 11.10 -5.55 -6.08
N ILE A 21 10.29 -5.97 -5.08
CA ILE A 21 10.67 -5.90 -3.67
C ILE A 21 11.90 -6.77 -3.39
N GLU A 22 11.97 -7.99 -3.91
CA GLU A 22 13.12 -8.87 -3.71
C GLU A 22 14.39 -8.34 -4.38
N ILE A 23 14.27 -7.74 -5.57
CA ILE A 23 15.38 -7.06 -6.24
C ILE A 23 15.93 -5.93 -5.36
N ILE A 24 15.07 -5.07 -4.81
CA ILE A 24 15.49 -3.95 -3.95
C ILE A 24 16.10 -4.47 -2.64
N LYS A 25 15.53 -5.52 -2.04
CA LYS A 25 16.11 -6.18 -0.86
C LYS A 25 17.50 -6.72 -1.13
N GLN A 26 17.71 -7.35 -2.29
CA GLN A 26 19.01 -7.89 -2.67
C GLN A 26 20.03 -6.76 -2.88
N LYS A 27 19.64 -5.68 -3.57
CA LYS A 27 20.48 -4.48 -3.71
C LYS A 27 20.89 -3.93 -2.34
N ARG A 28 19.91 -3.71 -1.46
CA ARG A 28 20.14 -3.21 -0.09
C ARG A 28 21.05 -4.13 0.72
N ARG A 29 20.92 -5.45 0.57
CA ARG A 29 21.73 -6.44 1.28
C ARG A 29 23.23 -6.27 1.01
N VAL A 30 23.60 -6.01 -0.25
CA VAL A 30 25.02 -5.85 -0.65
C VAL A 30 25.66 -4.63 0.02
N LEU A 31 24.89 -3.57 0.28
CA LEU A 31 25.38 -2.32 0.86
C LEU A 31 25.82 -2.46 2.32
N PHE A 32 25.30 -3.45 3.05
CA PHE A 32 25.69 -3.71 4.44
C PHE A 32 27.16 -4.15 4.61
N ASN A 33 27.87 -4.46 3.52
CA ASN A 33 29.30 -4.74 3.57
C ASN A 33 30.14 -3.51 4.00
N ASN A 34 29.61 -2.29 3.83
CA ASN A 34 30.21 -1.06 4.34
C ASN A 34 29.12 -0.05 4.73
N VAL A 35 28.57 -0.22 5.93
CA VAL A 35 27.42 0.58 6.40
C VAL A 35 27.76 2.07 6.47
N ALA A 36 28.94 2.43 6.98
CA ALA A 36 29.33 3.83 7.16
C ALA A 36 29.41 4.60 5.84
N ALA A 37 29.83 3.95 4.74
CA ALA A 37 29.88 4.57 3.43
C ALA A 37 28.52 4.58 2.69
N ASN A 38 27.59 3.70 3.08
CA ASN A 38 26.35 3.44 2.34
C ASN A 38 25.07 3.74 3.14
N GLU A 39 25.17 4.42 4.29
CA GLU A 39 24.07 4.62 5.23
C GLU A 39 22.83 5.23 4.55
N ASP A 40 23.01 6.33 3.84
CA ASP A 40 21.93 7.03 3.13
C ASP A 40 21.24 6.13 2.10
N GLU A 41 22.00 5.34 1.36
CA GLU A 41 21.45 4.43 0.34
C GLU A 41 20.72 3.24 0.99
N ILE A 42 21.24 2.71 2.10
CA ILE A 42 20.58 1.66 2.88
C ILE A 42 19.22 2.14 3.40
N ILE A 43 19.16 3.39 3.87
CA ILE A 43 17.95 4.05 4.35
C ILE A 43 16.99 4.30 3.18
N ALA A 44 17.46 4.87 2.08
CA ALA A 44 16.63 5.12 0.90
C ALA A 44 15.99 3.83 0.36
N LEU A 45 16.77 2.75 0.21
CA LEU A 45 16.25 1.46 -0.22
C LEU A 45 15.32 0.83 0.82
N HIS A 46 15.51 1.10 2.12
CA HIS A 46 14.56 0.66 3.14
C HIS A 46 13.18 1.26 2.90
N TYR A 47 13.09 2.57 2.74
CA TYR A 47 11.80 3.23 2.55
C TYR A 47 11.20 2.93 1.17
N GLU A 48 12.00 2.73 0.12
CA GLU A 48 11.47 2.26 -1.16
C GLU A 48 10.83 0.87 -1.03
N ILE A 49 11.41 -0.04 -0.22
CA ILE A 49 10.76 -1.33 0.09
C ILE A 49 9.43 -1.11 0.82
N GLU A 50 9.37 -0.21 1.80
CA GLU A 50 8.13 0.07 2.53
C GLU A 50 7.04 0.67 1.62
N PHE A 51 7.40 1.55 0.68
CA PHE A 51 6.48 2.04 -0.34
C PHE A 51 5.99 0.93 -1.28
N LYS A 52 6.88 0.06 -1.75
CA LYS A 52 6.49 -1.07 -2.60
C LYS A 52 5.57 -2.06 -1.88
N LYS A 53 5.78 -2.28 -0.57
CA LYS A 53 4.85 -3.06 0.26
C LYS A 53 3.48 -2.38 0.35
N LEU A 54 3.44 -1.06 0.48
CA LEU A 54 2.20 -0.29 0.49
C LEU A 54 1.47 -0.40 -0.87
N GLU A 55 2.17 -0.21 -2.00
CA GLU A 55 1.64 -0.47 -3.36
C GLU A 55 1.02 -1.87 -3.46
N LEU A 56 1.72 -2.90 -2.98
CA LEU A 56 1.24 -4.29 -2.99
C LEU A 56 -0.03 -4.48 -2.14
N LEU A 57 -0.15 -3.81 -0.99
CA LEU A 57 -1.36 -3.88 -0.17
C LEU A 57 -2.56 -3.25 -0.87
N HIS A 58 -2.37 -2.15 -1.60
CA HIS A 58 -3.42 -1.54 -2.41
C HIS A 58 -3.88 -2.46 -3.56
N ILE A 59 -2.96 -3.17 -4.22
CA ILE A 59 -3.32 -4.18 -5.23
C ILE A 59 -4.12 -5.33 -4.59
N LYS A 60 -3.74 -5.76 -3.38
CA LYS A 60 -4.51 -6.78 -2.64
C LYS A 60 -5.91 -6.29 -2.24
N ARG A 61 -6.08 -5.00 -1.94
CA ARG A 61 -7.41 -4.40 -1.70
C ARG A 61 -8.28 -4.50 -2.95
N GLU A 62 -7.72 -4.21 -4.12
CA GLU A 62 -8.41 -4.38 -5.41
C GLU A 62 -8.78 -5.86 -5.63
N GLN A 63 -7.85 -6.79 -5.39
CA GLN A 63 -8.12 -8.23 -5.47
C GLN A 63 -9.31 -8.64 -4.61
N ILE A 64 -9.35 -8.20 -3.35
CA ILE A 64 -10.45 -8.50 -2.41
C ILE A 64 -11.78 -7.93 -2.94
N THR A 65 -11.75 -6.75 -3.57
CA THR A 65 -12.94 -6.12 -4.17
C THR A 65 -13.48 -6.98 -5.31
N VAL A 66 -12.61 -7.37 -6.26
CA VAL A 66 -13.01 -8.23 -7.38
C VAL A 66 -13.51 -9.60 -6.90
N LEU A 67 -12.87 -10.17 -5.88
CA LEU A 67 -13.28 -11.45 -5.28
C LEU A 67 -14.66 -11.34 -4.64
N ARG A 68 -14.99 -10.24 -3.95
CA ARG A 68 -16.30 -10.02 -3.33
C ARG A 68 -17.45 -10.05 -4.36
N ASP A 69 -17.18 -9.58 -5.57
CA ASP A 69 -18.14 -9.54 -6.67
C ASP A 69 -18.25 -10.89 -7.42
N SER A 70 -17.41 -11.89 -7.10
CA SER A 70 -17.49 -13.22 -7.70
C SER A 70 -18.69 -14.00 -7.19
N SER A 71 -19.58 -14.46 -8.08
CA SER A 71 -20.73 -15.31 -7.76
C SER A 71 -20.42 -16.81 -7.71
N ASP A 72 -19.23 -17.21 -8.15
CA ASP A 72 -18.82 -18.62 -8.30
C ASP A 72 -18.15 -19.14 -7.02
N VAL A 73 -18.97 -19.40 -5.99
CA VAL A 73 -18.50 -19.88 -4.68
C VAL A 73 -19.51 -20.85 -4.08
N TYR A 74 -19.00 -21.91 -3.43
CA TYR A 74 -19.83 -22.98 -2.86
C TYR A 74 -20.72 -22.49 -1.69
N ASP A 75 -20.12 -21.76 -0.73
CA ASP A 75 -20.84 -21.13 0.38
C ASP A 75 -20.54 -19.63 0.40
N ARG A 76 -21.52 -18.85 -0.05
CA ARG A 76 -21.46 -17.38 -0.13
C ARG A 76 -21.20 -16.74 1.23
N THR A 77 -21.81 -17.25 2.29
CA THR A 77 -21.76 -16.65 3.63
C THR A 77 -20.36 -16.81 4.22
N ILE A 78 -19.82 -18.04 4.20
CA ILE A 78 -18.47 -18.32 4.68
C ILE A 78 -17.44 -17.55 3.86
N TYR A 79 -17.60 -17.55 2.53
CA TYR A 79 -16.71 -16.84 1.62
C TYR A 79 -16.62 -15.34 1.92
N LEU A 80 -17.78 -14.67 2.06
CA LEU A 80 -17.81 -13.24 2.38
C LEU A 80 -17.25 -12.94 3.77
N GLN A 81 -17.46 -13.83 4.76
CA GLN A 81 -16.87 -13.69 6.09
C GLN A 81 -15.33 -13.75 6.02
N GLN A 82 -14.78 -14.70 5.26
CA GLN A 82 -13.33 -14.83 5.06
C GLN A 82 -12.74 -13.61 4.34
N LEU A 83 -13.39 -13.14 3.26
CA LEU A 83 -12.99 -11.91 2.58
C LEU A 83 -13.07 -10.69 3.49
N GLY A 84 -14.08 -10.61 4.37
CA GLY A 84 -14.19 -9.53 5.36
C GLY A 84 -13.02 -9.51 6.34
N ARG A 85 -12.59 -10.69 6.83
CA ARG A 85 -11.40 -10.81 7.68
C ARG A 85 -10.12 -10.38 6.93
N LEU A 86 -9.95 -10.83 5.69
CA LEU A 86 -8.81 -10.45 4.85
C LEU A 86 -8.78 -8.95 4.57
N GLN A 87 -9.93 -8.34 4.28
CA GLN A 87 -10.04 -6.90 4.09
C GLN A 87 -9.60 -6.15 5.34
N ASN A 88 -10.09 -6.54 6.53
CA ASN A 88 -9.74 -5.89 7.78
C ASN A 88 -8.22 -5.93 8.05
N VAL A 89 -7.58 -7.09 7.84
CA VAL A 89 -6.12 -7.22 7.97
C VAL A 89 -5.41 -6.32 6.96
N ASN A 90 -5.83 -6.30 5.70
CA ASN A 90 -5.25 -5.47 4.66
C ASN A 90 -5.35 -3.96 5.01
N GLU A 91 -6.53 -3.49 5.41
CA GLU A 91 -6.76 -2.09 5.81
C GLU A 91 -5.92 -1.69 7.03
N LYS A 92 -5.81 -2.57 8.03
CA LYS A 92 -4.94 -2.32 9.19
C LYS A 92 -3.48 -2.20 8.79
N CYS A 93 -2.98 -3.07 7.91
CA CYS A 93 -1.61 -3.01 7.42
C CYS A 93 -1.34 -1.71 6.66
N ILE A 94 -2.28 -1.29 5.80
CA ILE A 94 -2.20 -0.03 5.06
C ILE A 94 -2.15 1.15 6.05
N SER A 95 -3.07 1.20 7.01
CA SER A 95 -3.12 2.27 8.01
C SER A 95 -1.83 2.36 8.83
N ILE A 96 -1.29 1.23 9.29
CA ILE A 96 -0.02 1.19 10.04
C ILE A 96 1.15 1.70 9.20
N LEU A 97 1.28 1.24 7.95
CA LEU A 97 2.38 1.66 7.08
C LEU A 97 2.28 3.13 6.69
N VAL A 98 1.09 3.62 6.35
CA VAL A 98 0.85 5.03 6.03
C VAL A 98 1.20 5.91 7.22
N LYS A 99 0.71 5.56 8.42
CA LYS A 99 1.00 6.30 9.64
C LYS A 99 2.51 6.36 9.90
N ARG A 100 3.19 5.22 9.85
CA ARG A 100 4.64 5.14 10.07
C ARG A 100 5.40 5.98 9.05
N LEU A 101 5.14 5.80 7.75
CA LEU A 101 5.81 6.58 6.70
C LEU A 101 5.58 8.09 6.85
N PHE A 102 4.39 8.49 7.29
CA PHE A 102 4.10 9.89 7.57
C PHE A 102 4.90 10.43 8.76
N GLU A 103 4.96 9.69 9.86
CA GLU A 103 5.75 10.03 11.08
C GLU A 103 7.25 10.12 10.78
N GLU A 104 7.74 9.33 9.84
CA GLU A 104 9.14 9.30 9.36
C GLU A 104 9.43 10.43 8.34
N GLY A 105 8.49 11.36 8.11
CA GLY A 105 8.69 12.53 7.26
C GLY A 105 8.34 12.34 5.78
N TYR A 106 7.83 11.17 5.38
CA TYR A 106 7.52 10.86 3.97
C TYR A 106 6.12 11.26 3.52
N GLY A 107 5.47 12.20 4.21
CA GLY A 107 4.11 12.66 3.88
C GLY A 107 3.96 13.19 2.46
N MET A 108 4.97 13.87 1.90
CA MET A 108 4.93 14.36 0.52
C MET A 108 5.01 13.24 -0.52
N GLU A 109 5.83 12.23 -0.25
CA GLU A 109 5.96 11.08 -1.15
C GLU A 109 4.69 10.20 -1.10
N LEU A 110 4.08 10.03 0.08
CA LEU A 110 2.77 9.40 0.23
C LEU A 110 1.69 10.10 -0.61
N LYS A 111 1.68 11.44 -0.65
CA LYS A 111 0.76 12.23 -1.50
C LYS A 111 1.05 12.01 -2.97
N LYS A 112 2.30 12.14 -3.39
CA LYS A 112 2.75 11.98 -4.78
C LYS A 112 2.35 10.62 -5.35
N ARG A 113 2.44 9.56 -4.53
CA ARG A 113 2.05 8.20 -4.90
C ARG A 113 0.54 7.92 -4.74
N GLY A 114 -0.25 8.90 -4.28
CA GLY A 114 -1.70 8.78 -4.16
C GLY A 114 -2.19 7.95 -2.97
N PHE A 115 -1.36 7.74 -1.94
CA PHE A 115 -1.74 6.94 -0.76
C PHE A 115 -2.51 7.73 0.30
N ILE A 116 -2.39 9.06 0.28
CA ILE A 116 -3.16 9.96 1.14
C ILE A 116 -3.72 11.12 0.30
N PRO A 117 -4.87 11.70 0.69
CA PRO A 117 -5.44 12.83 -0.01
C PRO A 117 -4.52 14.06 0.03
N GLU A 118 -4.61 14.90 -0.98
CA GLU A 118 -3.99 16.23 -0.95
C GLU A 118 -4.54 17.00 0.26
N HIS A 119 -3.64 17.46 1.13
CA HIS A 119 -4.03 18.38 2.19
C HIS A 119 -4.39 19.70 1.51
N ARG A 120 -5.68 19.94 1.27
CA ARG A 120 -6.15 21.31 1.03
C ARG A 120 -6.05 22.03 2.36
N PRO A 121 -5.28 23.12 2.50
CA PRO A 121 -5.37 23.94 3.69
C PRO A 121 -6.83 24.36 3.82
N GLU A 122 -7.46 24.03 4.95
CA GLU A 122 -8.78 24.55 5.27
C GLU A 122 -8.70 26.07 5.20
N LYS A 123 -9.53 26.68 4.33
CA LYS A 123 -9.67 28.13 4.32
C LYS A 123 -10.01 28.55 5.75
N PRO A 124 -9.31 29.53 6.35
CA PRO A 124 -9.62 29.99 7.68
C PRO A 124 -11.10 30.36 7.71
N ALA A 125 -11.85 29.73 8.62
CA ALA A 125 -13.24 30.06 8.85
C ALA A 125 -13.28 31.56 9.16
N ASN A 126 -13.88 32.34 8.27
CA ASN A 126 -14.15 33.74 8.51
C ASN A 126 -14.94 33.81 9.82
N GLN A 127 -14.28 34.26 10.89
CA GLN A 127 -14.95 34.67 12.11
C GLN A 127 -15.85 35.83 11.71
N MET A 128 -17.15 35.57 11.57
CA MET A 128 -18.14 36.62 11.49
C MET A 128 -18.02 37.45 12.75
N LYS A 129 -17.48 38.67 12.61
CA LYS A 129 -17.67 39.73 13.59
C LYS A 129 -19.17 40.00 13.66
N VAL A 130 -19.77 39.63 14.79
CA VAL A 130 -21.06 40.18 15.19
C VAL A 130 -20.78 41.61 15.64
N ILE A 131 -21.38 42.58 14.93
CA ILE A 131 -21.52 43.97 15.37
C ILE A 131 -22.81 44.03 16.18
#